data_AF-A0A1C5S7X8-F1
#
_entry.id   AF-A0A1C5S7X8-F1
#
_cell.length_a   1.000
_cell.length_b   1.000
_cell.length_c   1.000
_cell.angle_alpha   90.00
_cell.angle_beta   90.00
_cell.angle_gamma   90.00
#
_symmetry.space_group_name_H-M   'P 1'
#
loop_
_entity.id
_entity.type
_entity.pdbx_description
1 polymer ?
#
loop_
_entity_poly.entity_id
_entity_poly.type
_entity_poly.pdbx_seq_one_letter_code
_entity_poly.pdbx_strand_id
1 'polypeptide(L)'
;MERIILLNDRQFPDAFLLAGVVPPAGVMKIPYVEQKIIQAVNTYNPKLQVQKIEYAAIEAQFPYYKKGKANGVLIEEFEIHPARSSVYRRNGCYVYTRGTKCMCRQILLYLFVSDAGEDTRNAFVSQTVFPTLLDYAADHLQSPSYSIANHKFCFINILNKKLTSKMILRHLAGLCAAGMEYVEVFGKDSVVPGDIPRGMKEFLARYASDYAAKYHAKTDVYEGEHYSVDFAKKTFVWKTASLLGDIIPKRSAKKSSAVDFNGSAEKFYWIEILPMAIFAYKQGYKVDYSEYGKFVAAYRTKFSPKSEKFARCEVLLKYMEKFIV
;
A
#
# COMPACT_ATOMS: atom_id res chain seq x y z
N MET A 1 -3.65 28.84 4.37
CA MET A 1 -3.57 27.38 4.56
C MET A 1 -3.33 26.79 3.19
N GLU A 2 -2.28 26.00 3.05
CA GLU A 2 -1.86 25.41 1.79
C GLU A 2 -1.82 23.89 1.92
N ARG A 3 -2.12 23.18 0.83
CA ARG A 3 -1.99 21.71 0.81
C ARG A 3 -1.01 21.30 -0.26
N ILE A 4 -0.07 20.49 0.17
CA ILE A 4 1.17 20.23 -0.56
C ILE A 4 1.40 18.72 -0.55
N ILE A 5 1.68 18.16 -1.71
CA ILE A 5 2.18 16.79 -1.79
C ILE A 5 3.70 16.85 -1.57
N LEU A 6 4.20 16.20 -0.53
CA LEU A 6 5.63 15.97 -0.33
C LEU A 6 6.00 14.60 -0.89
N LEU A 7 6.90 14.57 -1.86
CA LEU A 7 7.51 13.35 -2.37
C LEU A 7 8.97 13.27 -1.93
N ASN A 8 9.49 12.05 -1.82
CA ASN A 8 10.88 11.87 -1.45
C ASN A 8 11.82 12.38 -2.57
N ASP A 9 12.81 13.18 -2.17
CA ASP A 9 13.80 13.82 -3.05
C ASP A 9 14.81 12.85 -3.69
N ARG A 10 14.84 11.59 -3.25
CA ARG A 10 15.75 10.57 -3.80
C ARG A 10 15.25 9.94 -5.09
N GLN A 11 13.93 9.85 -5.26
CA GLN A 11 13.29 9.24 -6.42
C GLN A 11 12.61 10.28 -7.31
N PHE A 12 12.05 11.34 -6.72
CA PHE A 12 11.33 12.38 -7.42
C PHE A 12 12.11 13.71 -7.37
N PRO A 13 12.08 14.53 -8.44
CA PRO A 13 11.19 14.44 -9.61
C PRO A 13 11.65 13.46 -10.71
N ASP A 14 12.88 12.96 -10.68
CA ASP A 14 13.51 12.25 -11.81
C ASP A 14 12.68 11.07 -12.35
N ALA A 15 11.97 10.34 -11.47
CA ALA A 15 11.05 9.28 -11.88
C ALA A 15 9.99 9.73 -12.90
N PHE A 16 9.56 11.00 -12.86
CA PHE A 16 8.57 11.53 -13.79
C PHE A 16 9.10 11.66 -15.23
N LEU A 17 10.42 11.65 -15.44
CA LEU A 17 11.00 11.65 -16.79
C LEU A 17 10.65 10.37 -17.57
N LEU A 18 10.46 9.26 -16.84
CA LEU A 18 10.09 7.95 -17.39
C LEU A 18 8.61 7.87 -17.77
N ALA A 19 7.79 8.86 -17.41
CA ALA A 19 6.39 8.87 -17.80
C ALA A 19 6.25 8.88 -19.33
N GLY A 20 5.46 7.93 -19.84
CA GLY A 20 5.13 7.78 -21.26
C GLY A 20 4.19 8.85 -21.80
N VAL A 21 4.46 10.12 -21.50
CA VAL A 21 3.69 11.30 -21.91
C VAL A 21 4.51 12.19 -22.84
N VAL A 22 3.83 12.84 -23.77
CA VAL A 22 4.37 13.91 -24.60
C VAL A 22 3.70 15.22 -24.16
N PRO A 23 4.40 16.10 -23.42
CA PRO A 23 3.85 17.39 -23.03
C PRO A 23 3.55 18.29 -24.25
N PRO A 24 2.68 19.29 -24.11
CA PRO A 24 2.51 20.35 -25.11
C PRO A 24 3.83 21.07 -25.42
N ALA A 25 3.92 21.66 -26.62
CA ALA A 25 5.09 22.41 -27.05
C ALA A 25 5.46 23.50 -26.03
N GLY A 26 6.76 23.59 -25.68
CA GLY A 26 7.27 24.55 -24.70
C GLY A 26 7.07 24.14 -23.22
N VAL A 27 6.43 23.01 -22.92
CA VAL A 27 6.22 22.53 -21.55
C VAL A 27 7.20 21.41 -21.21
N MET A 28 7.92 21.55 -20.09
CA MET A 28 8.80 20.49 -19.60
C MET A 28 8.00 19.31 -19.02
N LYS A 29 8.54 18.10 -19.16
CA LYS A 29 7.85 16.86 -18.76
C LYS A 29 7.54 16.80 -17.26
N ILE A 30 8.49 17.14 -16.39
CA ILE A 30 8.30 17.09 -14.93
C ILE A 30 7.14 18.00 -14.49
N PRO A 31 7.13 19.32 -14.77
CA PRO A 31 6.00 20.21 -14.42
C PRO A 31 4.67 19.76 -15.01
N TYR A 32 4.68 19.18 -16.22
CA TYR A 32 3.47 18.64 -16.82
C TYR A 32 2.88 17.47 -16.01
N VAL A 33 3.73 16.52 -15.58
CA VAL A 33 3.31 15.38 -14.76
C VAL A 33 2.84 15.84 -13.38
N GLU A 34 3.56 16.77 -12.73
CA GLU A 34 3.14 17.37 -11.46
C GLU A 34 1.75 18.01 -11.55
N GLN A 35 1.52 18.83 -12.58
CA GLN A 35 0.23 19.47 -12.80
C GLN A 35 -0.89 18.43 -13.00
N LYS A 36 -0.60 17.34 -13.73
CA LYS A 36 -1.57 16.25 -13.92
C LYS A 36 -1.88 15.52 -12.62
N ILE A 37 -0.89 15.26 -11.77
CA ILE A 37 -1.09 14.67 -10.44
C ILE A 37 -2.00 15.58 -9.60
N ILE A 38 -1.68 16.88 -9.52
CA ILE A 38 -2.47 17.86 -8.76
C ILE A 38 -3.92 17.91 -9.27
N GLN A 39 -4.11 17.99 -10.59
CA GLN A 39 -5.43 17.97 -11.21
C GLN A 39 -6.20 16.70 -10.84
N ALA A 40 -5.58 15.52 -10.98
CA ALA A 40 -6.24 14.25 -10.71
C ALA A 40 -6.64 14.10 -9.23
N VAL A 41 -5.76 14.48 -8.29
CA VAL A 41 -6.06 14.43 -6.84
C VAL A 41 -7.19 15.40 -6.48
N ASN A 42 -7.19 16.61 -7.05
CA ASN A 42 -8.27 17.58 -6.82
C ASN A 42 -9.58 17.20 -7.50
N THR A 43 -9.54 16.50 -8.64
CA THR A 43 -10.76 15.95 -9.26
C THR A 43 -11.34 14.82 -8.41
N TYR A 44 -10.49 13.93 -7.91
CA TYR A 44 -10.90 12.85 -7.02
C TYR A 44 -11.55 13.39 -5.73
N ASN A 45 -10.98 14.44 -5.13
CA ASN A 45 -11.60 15.12 -4.00
C ASN A 45 -11.37 16.64 -4.06
N PRO A 46 -12.35 17.43 -4.54
CA PRO A 46 -12.22 18.88 -4.69
C PRO A 46 -11.99 19.62 -3.38
N LYS A 47 -12.33 19.00 -2.24
CA LYS A 47 -12.06 19.59 -0.93
C LYS A 47 -10.58 19.58 -0.61
N LEU A 48 -9.73 18.76 -1.27
CA LEU A 48 -8.29 18.71 -0.99
C LEU A 48 -7.57 19.96 -1.47
N GLN A 49 -7.93 20.56 -2.62
CA GLN A 49 -7.32 21.82 -3.10
C GLN A 49 -5.77 21.84 -3.03
N VAL A 50 -5.14 20.74 -3.44
CA VAL A 50 -3.67 20.63 -3.53
C VAL A 50 -3.15 21.69 -4.49
N GLN A 51 -2.10 22.40 -4.08
CA GLN A 51 -1.58 23.56 -4.81
C GLN A 51 -0.26 23.27 -5.53
N LYS A 52 0.59 22.42 -4.93
CA LYS A 52 1.93 22.13 -5.45
C LYS A 52 2.46 20.78 -4.94
N ILE A 53 3.53 20.33 -5.59
CA ILE A 53 4.37 19.21 -5.15
C ILE A 53 5.72 19.78 -4.69
N GLU A 54 6.23 19.30 -3.55
CA GLU A 54 7.58 19.59 -3.08
C GLU A 54 8.37 18.30 -2.90
N TYR A 55 9.69 18.40 -3.05
CA TYR A 55 10.62 17.28 -2.90
C TYR A 55 11.48 17.50 -1.65
N ALA A 56 11.47 16.54 -0.74
CA ALA A 56 12.23 16.65 0.50
C ALA A 56 12.57 15.30 1.12
N ALA A 57 13.56 15.29 2.01
CA ALA A 57 13.74 14.24 3.00
C ALA A 57 12.61 14.30 4.05
N ILE A 58 11.49 13.62 3.75
CA ILE A 58 10.25 13.65 4.55
C ILE A 58 10.51 13.23 6.00
N GLU A 59 11.39 12.25 6.23
CA GLU A 59 11.76 11.77 7.57
C GLU A 59 12.41 12.84 8.46
N ALA A 60 13.04 13.85 7.86
CA ALA A 60 13.62 14.98 8.60
C ALA A 60 12.53 15.92 9.14
N GLN A 61 11.35 15.93 8.52
CA GLN A 61 10.18 16.69 8.98
C GLN A 61 9.30 15.83 9.90
N PHE A 62 9.14 14.55 9.58
CA PHE A 62 8.25 13.62 10.27
C PHE A 62 9.01 12.34 10.69
N PRO A 63 9.56 12.26 11.91
CA PRO A 63 10.41 11.15 12.34
C PRO A 63 9.73 9.76 12.34
N TYR A 64 8.40 9.71 12.44
CA TYR A 64 7.62 8.46 12.41
C TYR A 64 7.17 8.05 11.00
N TYR A 65 7.50 8.85 9.98
CA TYR A 65 7.23 8.49 8.59
C TYR A 65 8.04 7.25 8.19
N LYS A 66 7.37 6.27 7.59
CA LYS A 66 8.04 5.07 7.06
C LYS A 66 8.56 5.34 5.68
N LYS A 67 9.89 5.34 5.54
CA LYS A 67 10.56 5.59 4.27
C LYS A 67 10.31 4.46 3.27
N GLY A 68 10.01 4.83 2.03
CA GLY A 68 9.94 3.96 0.87
C GLY A 68 10.52 4.67 -0.36
N LYS A 69 10.72 3.94 -1.45
CA LYS A 69 11.19 4.54 -2.72
C LYS A 69 10.10 5.35 -3.42
N ALA A 70 8.87 4.87 -3.31
CA ALA A 70 7.75 5.30 -4.12
C ALA A 70 6.62 5.89 -3.25
N ASN A 71 6.97 6.45 -2.09
CA ASN A 71 5.99 6.99 -1.16
C ASN A 71 6.24 8.47 -0.83
N GLY A 72 5.17 9.10 -0.34
CA GLY A 72 5.13 10.49 0.07
C GLY A 72 3.97 10.76 1.03
N VAL A 73 3.66 12.03 1.25
CA VAL A 73 2.55 12.46 2.09
C VAL A 73 1.83 13.65 1.47
N LEU A 74 0.51 13.73 1.67
CA LEU A 74 -0.20 15.00 1.54
C LEU A 74 -0.19 15.68 2.90
N ILE A 75 0.26 16.94 2.93
CA ILE A 75 0.30 17.75 4.15
C ILE A 75 -0.59 18.98 4.01
N GLU A 76 -0.96 19.53 5.16
CA GLU A 76 -1.50 20.87 5.31
C GLU A 76 -0.46 21.76 5.99
N GLU A 77 -0.20 22.92 5.39
CA GLU A 77 0.69 23.96 5.90
C GLU A 77 -0.11 25.20 6.30
N PHE A 78 0.06 25.64 7.54
CA PHE A 78 -0.61 26.84 8.05
C PHE A 78 0.23 27.55 9.10
N GLU A 79 -0.03 28.85 9.26
CA GLU A 79 0.60 29.68 10.27
C GLU A 79 0.00 29.38 11.65
N ILE A 80 0.85 29.31 12.66
CA ILE A 80 0.45 29.12 14.06
C ILE A 80 1.07 30.21 14.94
N HIS A 81 0.43 30.46 16.09
CA HIS A 81 1.03 31.31 17.10
C HIS A 81 2.27 30.62 17.72
N PRO A 82 3.43 31.30 17.87
CA PRO A 82 4.67 30.69 18.39
C PRO A 82 4.49 29.98 19.74
N ALA A 83 3.66 30.51 20.63
CA ALA A 83 3.35 29.91 21.92
C ALA A 83 2.71 28.50 21.82
N ARG A 84 2.12 28.12 20.67
CA ARG A 84 1.52 26.80 20.46
C ARG A 84 2.48 25.78 19.84
N SER A 85 3.71 26.16 19.51
CA SER A 85 4.68 25.30 18.80
C SER A 85 4.91 23.96 19.49
N SER A 86 5.04 23.95 20.82
CA SER A 86 5.25 22.73 21.61
C SER A 86 4.05 21.78 21.56
N VAL A 87 2.82 22.32 21.52
CA VAL A 87 1.60 21.52 21.42
C VAL A 87 1.54 20.80 20.07
N TYR A 88 1.78 21.51 18.98
CA TYR A 88 1.76 20.93 17.64
C TYR A 88 2.86 19.88 17.44
N ARG A 89 4.09 20.14 17.93
CA ARG A 89 5.19 19.14 17.88
C ARG A 89 4.85 17.85 18.62
N ARG A 90 4.25 17.95 19.81
CA ARG A 90 3.81 16.76 20.57
C ARG A 90 2.74 15.96 19.85
N ASN A 91 1.95 16.60 19.01
CA ASN A 91 0.94 15.94 18.17
C ASN A 91 1.50 15.46 16.81
N GLY A 92 2.83 15.37 16.66
CA GLY A 92 3.47 14.84 15.47
C GLY A 92 3.53 15.81 14.28
N CYS A 93 3.25 17.10 14.48
CA CYS A 93 3.40 18.11 13.43
C CYS A 93 4.84 18.59 13.34
N TYR A 94 5.26 18.97 12.12
CA TYR A 94 6.52 19.65 11.89
C TYR A 94 6.34 21.16 12.03
N VAL A 95 7.11 21.80 12.91
CA VAL A 95 7.00 23.24 13.18
C VAL A 95 8.32 23.93 12.93
N TYR A 96 8.31 24.91 12.02
CA TYR A 96 9.49 25.66 11.57
C TYR A 96 9.17 27.15 11.41
N THR A 97 10.20 27.96 11.17
CA THR A 97 10.08 29.41 11.01
C THR A 97 10.34 29.79 9.55
N ARG A 98 9.49 30.64 8.97
CA ARG A 98 9.67 31.23 7.63
C ARG A 98 9.59 32.75 7.74
N GLY A 99 10.74 33.42 7.78
CA GLY A 99 10.82 34.85 8.10
C GLY A 99 10.36 35.11 9.53
N THR A 100 9.34 35.94 9.71
CA THR A 100 8.73 36.22 11.03
C THR A 100 7.59 35.27 11.40
N LYS A 101 7.20 34.35 10.50
CA LYS A 101 6.04 33.48 10.68
C LYS A 101 6.44 32.13 11.23
N CYS A 102 5.66 31.62 12.19
CA CYS A 102 5.77 30.25 12.69
C CYS A 102 4.81 29.36 11.90
N MET A 103 5.36 28.40 11.16
CA MET A 103 4.62 27.54 10.24
C MET A 103 4.51 26.13 10.82
N CYS A 104 3.37 25.50 10.61
CA CYS A 104 3.07 24.12 11.00
C CYS A 104 2.73 23.30 9.76
N ARG A 105 3.32 22.11 9.64
CA ARG A 105 2.97 21.08 8.66
C ARG A 105 2.40 19.87 9.37
N GLN A 106 1.24 19.41 8.91
CA GLN A 106 0.54 18.24 9.43
C GLN A 106 0.25 17.25 8.30
N ILE A 107 0.50 15.96 8.52
CA ILE A 107 0.14 14.91 7.56
C ILE A 107 -1.38 14.72 7.55
N LEU A 108 -1.97 14.70 6.35
CA LEU A 108 -3.37 14.38 6.12
C LEU A 108 -3.54 12.96 5.57
N LEU A 109 -2.63 12.53 4.68
CA LEU A 109 -2.74 11.29 3.90
C LEU A 109 -1.35 10.74 3.58
N TYR A 110 -1.18 9.42 3.68
CA TYR A 110 0.02 8.75 3.17
C TYR A 110 -0.17 8.42 1.69
N LEU A 111 0.87 8.63 0.89
CA LEU A 111 0.81 8.45 -0.56
C LEU A 111 1.76 7.34 -1.00
N PHE A 112 1.28 6.50 -1.90
CA PHE A 112 2.07 5.60 -2.73
C PHE A 112 1.94 6.06 -4.17
N VAL A 113 3.04 6.33 -4.85
CA VAL A 113 3.07 6.77 -6.24
C VAL A 113 3.62 5.62 -7.08
N SER A 114 2.90 5.17 -8.09
CA SER A 114 3.38 4.07 -8.94
C SER A 114 4.69 4.44 -9.66
N ASP A 115 5.40 3.45 -10.17
CA ASP A 115 6.42 3.69 -11.18
C ASP A 115 5.77 4.32 -12.44
N ALA A 116 6.51 5.18 -13.13
CA ALA A 116 6.12 5.81 -14.38
C ALA A 116 6.51 4.95 -15.60
N GLY A 117 7.47 4.03 -15.44
CA GLY A 117 7.99 3.14 -16.48
C GLY A 117 7.23 1.81 -16.62
N GLU A 118 7.42 1.10 -17.75
CA GLU A 118 6.72 -0.14 -18.07
C GLU A 118 7.37 -1.43 -17.49
N ASP A 119 8.59 -1.36 -16.98
CA ASP A 119 9.51 -2.52 -16.94
C ASP A 119 9.20 -3.57 -15.86
N THR A 120 8.23 -3.37 -14.96
CA THR A 120 7.89 -4.38 -13.93
C THR A 120 6.39 -4.59 -13.76
N ARG A 121 5.69 -4.92 -14.85
CA ARG A 121 4.21 -5.09 -14.88
C ARG A 121 3.64 -5.98 -13.78
N ASN A 122 4.31 -7.04 -13.36
CA ASN A 122 3.76 -7.96 -12.35
C ASN A 122 4.05 -7.55 -10.90
N ALA A 123 5.01 -6.65 -10.69
CA ALA A 123 5.52 -6.33 -9.35
C ALA A 123 5.28 -4.89 -8.93
N PHE A 124 4.84 -4.01 -9.83
CA PHE A 124 4.81 -2.57 -9.53
C PHE A 124 3.89 -2.26 -8.34
N VAL A 125 2.68 -2.83 -8.25
CA VAL A 125 1.78 -2.57 -7.11
C VAL A 125 2.38 -3.11 -5.81
N SER A 126 2.82 -4.36 -5.83
CA SER A 126 3.34 -5.03 -4.63
C SER A 126 4.59 -4.36 -4.10
N GLN A 127 5.54 -3.99 -4.96
CA GLN A 127 6.79 -3.34 -4.57
C GLN A 127 6.62 -1.85 -4.23
N THR A 128 5.58 -1.19 -4.75
CA THR A 128 5.26 0.19 -4.37
C THR A 128 4.69 0.25 -2.96
N VAL A 129 3.78 -0.67 -2.62
CA VAL A 129 3.06 -0.67 -1.33
C VAL A 129 3.84 -1.38 -0.23
N PHE A 130 4.51 -2.50 -0.56
CA PHE A 130 5.26 -3.31 0.39
C PHE A 130 6.77 -3.13 0.23
N PRO A 131 7.53 -3.05 1.34
CA PRO A 131 7.14 -3.42 2.70
C PRO A 131 6.49 -2.30 3.52
N THR A 132 6.50 -1.06 3.02
CA THR A 132 6.16 0.14 3.80
C THR A 132 4.81 0.07 4.52
N LEU A 133 3.79 -0.53 3.89
CA LEU A 133 2.48 -0.71 4.54
C LEU A 133 2.56 -1.53 5.84
N LEU A 134 3.38 -2.59 5.88
CA LEU A 134 3.60 -3.39 7.09
C LEU A 134 4.49 -2.67 8.10
N ASP A 135 5.43 -1.85 7.64
CA ASP A 135 6.23 -1.01 8.54
C ASP A 135 5.33 -0.01 9.28
N TYR A 136 4.28 0.53 8.64
CA TYR A 136 3.25 1.32 9.33
C TYR A 136 2.40 0.48 10.28
N ALA A 137 1.98 -0.73 9.88
CA ALA A 137 1.23 -1.63 10.74
C ALA A 137 1.97 -1.92 12.06
N ALA A 138 3.30 -2.10 12.00
CA ALA A 138 4.14 -2.38 13.16
C ALA A 138 4.05 -1.30 14.24
N ASP A 139 4.13 -0.02 13.86
CA ASP A 139 4.05 1.12 14.80
C ASP A 139 2.68 1.25 15.45
N HIS A 140 1.66 0.70 14.80
CA HIS A 140 0.28 0.82 15.24
C HIS A 140 -0.29 -0.45 15.86
N LEU A 141 0.51 -1.50 16.06
CA LEU A 141 0.05 -2.72 16.74
C LEU A 141 -0.49 -2.42 18.15
N GLN A 142 0.12 -1.50 18.88
CA GLN A 142 -0.29 -1.12 20.24
C GLN A 142 -1.30 0.05 20.27
N SER A 143 -1.62 0.64 19.12
CA SER A 143 -2.62 1.71 19.03
C SER A 143 -4.02 1.14 19.30
N PRO A 144 -4.95 1.88 19.93
CA PRO A 144 -6.35 1.48 19.99
C PRO A 144 -7.04 1.50 18.61
N SER A 145 -6.39 2.03 17.56
CA SER A 145 -6.97 2.05 16.21
C SER A 145 -6.97 0.66 15.57
N TYR A 146 -8.12 0.24 15.03
CA TYR A 146 -8.27 -0.95 14.19
C TYR A 146 -7.90 -0.65 12.74
N SER A 147 -6.85 0.12 12.48
CA SER A 147 -6.40 0.42 11.11
C SER A 147 -4.89 0.21 10.99
N ILE A 148 -4.41 -0.02 9.76
CA ILE A 148 -2.97 -0.16 9.48
C ILE A 148 -2.20 1.10 9.89
N ALA A 149 -2.80 2.28 9.74
CA ALA A 149 -2.23 3.54 10.20
C ALA A 149 -3.27 4.54 10.68
N ASN A 150 -2.82 5.57 11.39
CA ASN A 150 -3.66 6.67 11.89
C ASN A 150 -4.24 7.54 10.76
N HIS A 151 -3.60 7.54 9.58
CA HIS A 151 -4.10 8.24 8.40
C HIS A 151 -4.41 7.24 7.29
N LYS A 152 -5.29 7.64 6.37
CA LYS A 152 -5.59 6.86 5.17
C LYS A 152 -4.35 6.77 4.27
N PHE A 153 -4.37 5.77 3.39
CA PHE A 153 -3.41 5.62 2.30
C PHE A 153 -4.10 5.95 0.98
N CYS A 154 -3.36 6.53 0.04
CA CYS A 154 -3.80 6.73 -1.33
C CYS A 154 -2.73 6.24 -2.30
N PHE A 155 -3.13 5.44 -3.26
CA PHE A 155 -2.31 5.01 -4.38
C PHE A 155 -2.55 5.92 -5.58
N ILE A 156 -1.52 6.67 -5.98
CA ILE A 156 -1.50 7.55 -7.14
C ILE A 156 -0.84 6.81 -8.30
N ASN A 157 -1.64 6.38 -9.28
CA ASN A 157 -1.14 5.76 -10.50
C ASN A 157 -0.74 6.81 -11.53
N ILE A 158 0.57 6.95 -11.77
CA ILE A 158 1.15 7.85 -12.77
C ILE A 158 1.50 7.15 -14.08
N LEU A 159 1.15 5.88 -14.24
CA LEU A 159 1.36 5.19 -15.51
C LEU A 159 0.38 5.73 -16.56
N ASN A 160 0.89 6.29 -17.66
CA ASN A 160 0.07 6.80 -18.78
C ASN A 160 -0.42 5.66 -19.70
N LYS A 161 -0.95 4.58 -19.13
CA LYS A 161 -1.39 3.40 -19.87
C LYS A 161 -2.52 2.70 -19.15
N LYS A 162 -3.50 2.22 -19.93
CA LYS A 162 -4.57 1.38 -19.38
C LYS A 162 -4.01 0.05 -18.91
N LEU A 163 -4.21 -0.27 -17.64
CA LEU A 163 -3.83 -1.56 -17.08
C LEU A 163 -4.86 -2.61 -17.51
N THR A 164 -4.39 -3.71 -18.08
CA THR A 164 -5.25 -4.79 -18.59
C THR A 164 -4.99 -6.14 -17.93
N SER A 165 -3.85 -6.30 -17.25
CA SER A 165 -3.53 -7.53 -16.53
C SER A 165 -4.50 -7.73 -15.37
N LYS A 166 -5.26 -8.83 -15.38
CA LYS A 166 -6.23 -9.16 -14.32
C LYS A 166 -5.57 -9.22 -12.94
N MET A 167 -4.33 -9.68 -12.84
CA MET A 167 -3.58 -9.72 -11.57
C MET A 167 -3.37 -8.30 -11.00
N ILE A 168 -2.89 -7.38 -11.83
CA ILE A 168 -2.70 -5.97 -11.43
C ILE A 168 -4.03 -5.34 -11.02
N LEU A 169 -5.07 -5.55 -11.83
CA LEU A 169 -6.41 -5.03 -11.57
C LEU A 169 -6.98 -5.59 -10.26
N ARG A 170 -6.75 -6.88 -9.99
CA ARG A 170 -7.12 -7.52 -8.72
C ARG A 170 -6.40 -6.89 -7.54
N HIS A 171 -5.08 -6.66 -7.64
CA HIS A 171 -4.31 -6.02 -6.56
C HIS A 171 -4.82 -4.61 -6.25
N LEU A 172 -5.00 -3.77 -7.27
CA LEU A 172 -5.51 -2.41 -7.12
C LEU A 172 -6.93 -2.39 -6.56
N ALA A 173 -7.83 -3.21 -7.13
CA ALA A 173 -9.21 -3.29 -6.65
C ALA A 173 -9.29 -3.86 -5.22
N GLY A 174 -8.42 -4.81 -4.88
CA GLY A 174 -8.31 -5.38 -3.53
C GLY A 174 -7.84 -4.34 -2.51
N LEU A 175 -6.82 -3.53 -2.85
CA LEU A 175 -6.40 -2.40 -2.02
C LEU A 175 -7.52 -1.38 -1.81
N CYS A 176 -8.26 -1.06 -2.87
CA CYS A 176 -9.44 -0.18 -2.78
C CYS A 176 -10.51 -0.75 -1.85
N ALA A 177 -10.84 -2.03 -2.00
CA ALA A 177 -11.79 -2.73 -1.13
C ALA A 177 -11.31 -2.80 0.34
N ALA A 178 -10.00 -2.89 0.55
CA ALA A 178 -9.37 -2.78 1.86
C ALA A 178 -9.38 -1.35 2.44
N GLY A 179 -9.79 -0.34 1.67
CA GLY A 179 -9.97 1.05 2.10
C GLY A 179 -8.83 2.00 1.75
N MET A 180 -7.93 1.59 0.85
CA MET A 180 -6.95 2.50 0.25
C MET A 180 -7.63 3.34 -0.84
N GLU A 181 -7.40 4.64 -0.83
CA GLU A 181 -7.90 5.51 -1.90
C GLU A 181 -7.08 5.30 -3.18
N TYR A 182 -7.67 5.49 -4.35
CA TYR A 182 -7.00 5.32 -5.64
C TYR A 182 -7.25 6.51 -6.56
N VAL A 183 -6.16 7.05 -7.11
CA VAL A 183 -6.18 8.17 -8.05
C VAL A 183 -5.41 7.78 -9.30
N GLU A 184 -6.06 7.86 -10.45
CA GLU A 184 -5.43 7.62 -11.75
C GLU A 184 -5.16 8.93 -12.47
N VAL A 185 -3.89 9.25 -12.70
CA VAL A 185 -3.46 10.60 -13.12
C VAL A 185 -3.79 10.90 -14.57
N PHE A 186 -3.71 9.90 -15.45
CA PHE A 186 -3.91 10.06 -16.89
C PHE A 186 -5.24 9.52 -17.40
N GLY A 187 -6.20 9.27 -16.49
CA GLY A 187 -7.59 8.94 -16.82
C GLY A 187 -7.73 7.80 -17.83
N LYS A 188 -6.99 6.70 -17.64
CA LYS A 188 -7.09 5.52 -18.52
C LYS A 188 -8.19 4.54 -18.10
N ASP A 189 -8.88 4.87 -17.00
CA ASP A 189 -9.94 4.07 -16.39
C ASP A 189 -9.51 2.61 -16.23
N SER A 190 -8.33 2.42 -15.64
CA SER A 190 -7.78 1.11 -15.32
C SER A 190 -8.61 0.46 -14.21
N VAL A 191 -8.87 1.21 -13.14
CA VAL A 191 -9.77 0.82 -12.05
C VAL A 191 -10.63 2.02 -11.69
N VAL A 192 -11.95 1.84 -11.73
CA VAL A 192 -12.93 2.84 -11.27
C VAL A 192 -13.41 2.40 -9.88
N PRO A 193 -13.03 3.11 -8.79
CA PRO A 193 -13.35 2.65 -7.42
C PRO A 193 -14.84 2.47 -7.15
N GLY A 194 -15.70 3.30 -7.76
CA GLY A 194 -17.15 3.21 -7.64
C GLY A 194 -17.76 1.93 -8.24
N ASP A 195 -17.05 1.31 -9.20
CA ASP A 195 -17.54 0.13 -9.92
C ASP A 195 -17.05 -1.19 -9.30
N ILE A 196 -16.13 -1.14 -8.33
CA ILE A 196 -15.59 -2.33 -7.68
C ILE A 196 -16.74 -3.07 -6.98
N PRO A 197 -16.94 -4.38 -7.26
CA PRO A 197 -18.02 -5.13 -6.65
C PRO A 197 -17.93 -5.10 -5.12
N ARG A 198 -19.08 -4.87 -4.48
CA ARG A 198 -19.17 -4.87 -3.02
C ARG A 198 -19.13 -6.28 -2.45
N GLY A 199 -19.70 -7.27 -3.13
CA GLY A 199 -19.66 -8.67 -2.68
C GLY A 199 -18.37 -9.38 -3.09
N MET A 200 -17.87 -10.26 -2.22
CA MET A 200 -16.61 -10.96 -2.47
C MET A 200 -16.70 -11.95 -3.63
N LYS A 201 -17.87 -12.57 -3.83
CA LYS A 201 -18.11 -13.51 -4.94
C LYS A 201 -18.05 -12.81 -6.28
N GLU A 202 -18.74 -11.68 -6.43
CA GLU A 202 -18.75 -10.87 -7.63
C GLU A 202 -17.37 -10.24 -7.89
N PHE A 203 -16.67 -9.84 -6.82
CA PHE A 203 -15.30 -9.34 -6.91
C PHE A 203 -14.37 -10.40 -7.50
N LEU A 204 -14.40 -11.62 -6.95
CA LEU A 204 -13.56 -12.72 -7.43
C LEU A 204 -13.94 -13.14 -8.85
N ALA A 205 -15.23 -13.23 -9.17
CA ALA A 205 -15.68 -13.50 -10.53
C ALA A 205 -15.17 -12.48 -11.55
N ARG A 206 -15.04 -11.21 -11.15
CA ARG A 206 -14.55 -10.13 -12.03
C ARG A 206 -13.03 -10.14 -12.17
N TYR A 207 -12.31 -10.22 -11.04
CA TYR A 207 -10.88 -9.92 -11.01
C TYR A 207 -9.97 -11.15 -10.90
N ALA A 208 -10.44 -12.27 -10.37
CA ALA A 208 -9.64 -13.49 -10.31
C ALA A 208 -9.66 -14.20 -11.68
N SER A 209 -8.51 -14.26 -12.35
CA SER A 209 -8.38 -14.87 -13.68
C SER A 209 -8.70 -16.37 -13.69
N ASP A 210 -8.56 -17.03 -12.55
CA ASP A 210 -8.77 -18.45 -12.33
C ASP A 210 -10.16 -18.78 -11.74
N TYR A 211 -11.03 -17.78 -11.54
CA TYR A 211 -12.33 -17.96 -10.88
C TYR A 211 -13.14 -19.11 -11.47
N ALA A 212 -13.34 -19.13 -12.80
CA ALA A 212 -14.14 -20.15 -13.45
C ALA A 212 -13.59 -21.57 -13.27
N ALA A 213 -12.27 -21.72 -13.14
CA ALA A 213 -11.62 -23.02 -12.97
C ALA A 213 -11.55 -23.47 -11.49
N LYS A 214 -11.61 -22.52 -10.55
CA LYS A 214 -11.42 -22.75 -9.10
C LYS A 214 -12.70 -22.58 -8.28
N TYR A 215 -13.79 -22.14 -8.89
CA TYR A 215 -15.09 -22.01 -8.25
C TYR A 215 -15.92 -23.29 -8.39
N HIS A 216 -16.35 -23.83 -7.26
CA HIS A 216 -17.14 -25.04 -7.16
C HIS A 216 -18.60 -24.69 -6.88
N ALA A 217 -19.43 -24.63 -7.92
CA ALA A 217 -20.82 -24.21 -7.81
C ALA A 217 -21.68 -25.05 -6.84
N LYS A 218 -21.37 -26.35 -6.67
CA LYS A 218 -22.11 -27.24 -5.77
C LYS A 218 -21.87 -26.94 -4.29
N THR A 219 -20.65 -26.53 -3.94
CA THR A 219 -20.27 -26.22 -2.55
C THR A 219 -20.26 -24.73 -2.27
N ASP A 220 -20.40 -23.89 -3.31
CA ASP A 220 -20.24 -22.44 -3.26
C ASP A 220 -18.89 -22.02 -2.66
N VAL A 221 -17.83 -22.66 -3.13
CA VAL A 221 -16.44 -22.45 -2.67
C VAL A 221 -15.55 -22.01 -3.83
N TYR A 222 -14.76 -20.96 -3.63
CA TYR A 222 -13.61 -20.62 -4.48
C TYR A 222 -12.31 -21.11 -3.84
N GLU A 223 -11.53 -21.92 -4.58
CA GLU A 223 -10.30 -22.56 -4.10
C GLU A 223 -9.06 -21.98 -4.81
N GLY A 224 -8.63 -20.78 -4.37
CA GLY A 224 -7.44 -20.10 -4.89
C GLY A 224 -6.13 -20.62 -4.28
N GLU A 225 -5.01 -20.15 -4.84
CA GLU A 225 -3.66 -20.50 -4.39
C GLU A 225 -3.33 -19.92 -3.00
N HIS A 226 -3.60 -18.64 -2.79
CA HIS A 226 -3.26 -17.93 -1.54
C HIS A 226 -4.38 -17.97 -0.50
N TYR A 227 -5.62 -18.23 -0.92
CA TYR A 227 -6.78 -18.31 -0.04
C TYR A 227 -7.89 -19.14 -0.66
N SER A 228 -8.83 -19.57 0.18
CA SER A 228 -10.14 -20.05 -0.27
C SER A 228 -11.27 -19.31 0.41
N VAL A 229 -12.43 -19.31 -0.24
CA VAL A 229 -13.63 -18.62 0.23
C VAL A 229 -14.81 -19.56 0.14
N ASP A 230 -15.39 -19.89 1.29
CA ASP A 230 -16.68 -20.56 1.39
C ASP A 230 -17.75 -19.46 1.48
N PHE A 231 -18.45 -19.20 0.38
CA PHE A 231 -19.44 -18.13 0.31
C PHE A 231 -20.70 -18.47 1.11
N ALA A 232 -21.04 -19.76 1.23
CA ALA A 232 -22.21 -20.23 1.97
C ALA A 232 -22.00 -20.10 3.49
N LYS A 233 -20.83 -20.49 3.99
CA LYS A 233 -20.49 -20.38 5.43
C LYS A 233 -19.89 -19.04 5.83
N LYS A 234 -19.63 -18.16 4.86
CA LYS A 234 -18.89 -16.91 5.04
C LYS A 234 -17.54 -17.12 5.75
N THR A 235 -16.74 -18.03 5.22
CA THR A 235 -15.39 -18.29 5.74
C THR A 235 -14.35 -17.95 4.68
N PHE A 236 -13.31 -17.21 5.07
CA PHE A 236 -12.12 -16.96 4.27
C PHE A 236 -10.95 -17.70 4.92
N VAL A 237 -10.33 -18.63 4.20
CA VAL A 237 -9.18 -19.40 4.71
C VAL A 237 -7.92 -18.88 4.06
N TRP A 238 -6.99 -18.41 4.89
CA TRP A 238 -5.68 -17.92 4.48
C TRP A 238 -4.70 -19.10 4.33
N LYS A 239 -4.12 -19.28 3.14
CA LYS A 239 -3.20 -20.39 2.82
C LYS A 239 -1.76 -19.93 2.70
N THR A 240 -0.82 -20.81 3.03
CA THR A 240 0.63 -20.53 3.05
C THR A 240 1.44 -21.39 2.09
N ALA A 241 0.81 -22.35 1.40
CA ALA A 241 1.48 -23.27 0.50
C ALA A 241 2.38 -22.57 -0.54
N SER A 242 1.89 -21.50 -1.18
CA SER A 242 2.68 -20.71 -2.13
C SER A 242 3.89 -20.05 -1.47
N LEU A 243 3.69 -19.45 -0.29
CA LEU A 243 4.74 -18.77 0.47
C LEU A 243 5.84 -19.74 0.90
N LEU A 244 5.47 -20.99 1.23
CA LEU A 244 6.42 -22.06 1.57
C LEU A 244 7.28 -22.47 0.37
N GLY A 245 6.69 -22.51 -0.84
CA GLY A 245 7.40 -22.81 -2.08
C GLY A 245 8.50 -21.79 -2.41
N ASP A 246 8.38 -20.57 -1.90
CA ASP A 246 9.33 -19.47 -2.12
C ASP A 246 10.45 -19.38 -1.05
N ILE A 247 10.54 -20.34 -0.13
CA ILE A 247 11.58 -20.37 0.88
C ILE A 247 12.76 -21.21 0.37
N ILE A 248 13.94 -20.58 0.33
CA ILE A 248 15.18 -21.20 -0.16
C ILE A 248 16.22 -21.34 0.96
N PRO A 249 17.09 -22.36 0.91
CA PRO A 249 18.25 -22.44 1.79
C PRO A 249 19.17 -21.23 1.58
N LYS A 250 19.66 -20.65 2.67
CA LYS A 250 20.59 -19.52 2.59
C LYS A 250 21.98 -20.01 2.23
N ARG A 251 22.39 -19.81 0.97
CA ARG A 251 23.69 -20.28 0.42
C ARG A 251 24.92 -19.81 1.19
N SER A 252 24.83 -18.72 1.96
CA SER A 252 25.95 -18.11 2.71
C SER A 252 25.91 -18.37 4.22
N ALA A 253 25.02 -19.24 4.72
CA ALA A 253 24.85 -19.42 6.16
C ALA A 253 25.83 -20.44 6.75
N LYS A 254 26.58 -20.03 7.78
CA LYS A 254 27.36 -20.94 8.64
C LYS A 254 26.50 -21.96 9.39
N LYS A 255 25.17 -21.75 9.47
CA LYS A 255 24.19 -22.71 9.99
C LYS A 255 23.52 -23.42 8.81
N SER A 256 23.66 -24.75 8.74
CA SER A 256 23.18 -25.61 7.66
C SER A 256 21.65 -25.64 7.45
N SER A 257 20.87 -24.97 8.31
CA SER A 257 19.39 -24.94 8.27
C SER A 257 18.78 -23.55 8.10
N ALA A 258 19.59 -22.50 7.90
CA ALA A 258 19.07 -21.15 7.74
C ALA A 258 18.39 -20.97 6.38
N VAL A 259 17.22 -20.32 6.37
CA VAL A 259 16.44 -20.08 5.16
C VAL A 259 16.23 -18.58 4.90
N ASP A 260 15.87 -18.23 3.66
CA ASP A 260 15.44 -16.91 3.25
C ASP A 260 14.32 -17.00 2.21
N PHE A 261 13.64 -15.90 1.94
CA PHE A 261 12.69 -15.82 0.81
C PHE A 261 13.44 -15.62 -0.50
N ASN A 262 12.98 -16.30 -1.56
CA ASN A 262 13.48 -16.11 -2.90
C ASN A 262 13.11 -14.71 -3.44
N GLY A 263 14.11 -13.85 -3.63
CA GLY A 263 13.89 -12.53 -4.23
C GLY A 263 13.00 -11.60 -3.41
N SER A 264 11.79 -11.30 -3.87
CA SER A 264 10.79 -10.48 -3.16
C SER A 264 9.44 -11.20 -3.04
N ALA A 265 9.46 -12.54 -3.09
CA ALA A 265 8.27 -13.40 -3.07
C ALA A 265 7.26 -13.03 -1.97
N GLU A 266 7.76 -12.66 -0.78
CA GLU A 266 6.92 -12.28 0.35
C GLU A 266 5.97 -11.11 0.04
N LYS A 267 6.42 -10.16 -0.79
CA LYS A 267 5.62 -8.98 -1.16
C LYS A 267 4.49 -9.33 -2.11
N PHE A 268 4.73 -10.26 -3.03
CA PHE A 268 3.71 -10.78 -3.94
C PHE A 268 2.65 -11.55 -3.19
N TYR A 269 3.07 -12.32 -2.19
CA TYR A 269 2.14 -12.98 -1.29
C TYR A 269 1.30 -11.97 -0.48
N TRP A 270 1.94 -10.95 0.12
CA TRP A 270 1.22 -9.96 0.93
C TRP A 270 0.17 -9.15 0.16
N ILE A 271 0.47 -8.74 -1.08
CA ILE A 271 -0.48 -7.98 -1.90
C ILE A 271 -1.71 -8.82 -2.29
N GLU A 272 -1.57 -10.14 -2.40
CA GLU A 272 -2.68 -11.04 -2.72
C GLU A 272 -3.57 -11.29 -1.51
N ILE A 273 -2.96 -11.47 -0.34
CA ILE A 273 -3.67 -12.01 0.82
C ILE A 273 -4.22 -10.94 1.76
N LEU A 274 -3.43 -9.92 2.09
CA LEU A 274 -3.80 -8.93 3.11
C LEU A 274 -5.02 -8.10 2.68
N PRO A 275 -5.07 -7.51 1.47
CA PRO A 275 -6.24 -6.73 1.06
C PRO A 275 -7.51 -7.59 0.98
N MET A 276 -7.39 -8.84 0.54
CA MET A 276 -8.51 -9.78 0.46
C MET A 276 -9.02 -10.20 1.83
N ALA A 277 -8.14 -10.46 2.80
CA ALA A 277 -8.53 -10.77 4.17
C ALA A 277 -9.27 -9.59 4.83
N ILE A 278 -8.79 -8.36 4.65
CA ILE A 278 -9.46 -7.15 5.15
C ILE A 278 -10.83 -6.99 4.48
N PHE A 279 -10.90 -7.18 3.16
CA PHE A 279 -12.16 -7.08 2.43
C PHE A 279 -13.17 -8.14 2.89
N ALA A 280 -12.74 -9.38 3.05
CA ALA A 280 -13.53 -10.48 3.59
C ALA A 280 -14.12 -10.12 4.97
N TYR A 281 -13.27 -9.65 5.89
CA TYR A 281 -13.67 -9.25 7.23
C TYR A 281 -14.72 -8.14 7.20
N LYS A 282 -14.52 -7.10 6.38
CA LYS A 282 -15.51 -6.01 6.19
C LYS A 282 -16.85 -6.49 5.63
N GLN A 283 -16.87 -7.61 4.91
CA GLN A 283 -18.08 -8.27 4.39
C GLN A 283 -18.72 -9.25 5.40
N GLY A 284 -18.16 -9.34 6.62
CA GLY A 284 -18.64 -10.23 7.67
C GLY A 284 -18.23 -11.69 7.48
N TYR A 285 -17.14 -11.96 6.76
CA TYR A 285 -16.55 -13.30 6.71
C TYR A 285 -15.69 -13.54 7.96
N LYS A 286 -15.76 -14.75 8.50
CA LYS A 286 -14.76 -15.23 9.45
C LYS A 286 -13.47 -15.50 8.69
N VAL A 287 -12.39 -14.84 9.08
CA VAL A 287 -11.07 -15.04 8.48
C VAL A 287 -10.27 -16.04 9.33
N ASP A 288 -10.04 -17.22 8.77
CA ASP A 288 -9.19 -18.25 9.36
C ASP A 288 -7.75 -18.06 8.87
N TYR A 289 -6.88 -17.60 9.78
CA TYR A 289 -5.45 -17.42 9.55
C TYR A 289 -4.60 -18.45 10.31
N SER A 290 -5.19 -19.58 10.73
CA SER A 290 -4.50 -20.59 11.54
C SER A 290 -3.30 -21.23 10.81
N GLU A 291 -3.38 -21.43 9.50
CA GLU A 291 -2.26 -21.90 8.70
C GLU A 291 -1.09 -20.91 8.71
N TYR A 292 -1.39 -19.60 8.60
CA TYR A 292 -0.40 -18.53 8.69
C TYR A 292 0.25 -18.45 10.07
N GLY A 293 -0.53 -18.60 11.15
CA GLY A 293 -0.02 -18.68 12.52
C GLY A 293 0.95 -19.86 12.71
N LYS A 294 0.60 -21.04 12.20
CA LYS A 294 1.47 -22.23 12.22
C LYS A 294 2.74 -22.01 11.42
N PHE A 295 2.65 -21.39 10.24
CA PHE A 295 3.81 -21.03 9.42
C PHE A 295 4.78 -20.13 10.20
N VAL A 296 4.31 -19.03 10.77
CA VAL A 296 5.15 -18.09 11.54
C VAL A 296 5.82 -18.81 12.73
N ALA A 297 5.08 -19.63 13.47
CA ALA A 297 5.63 -20.38 14.59
C ALA A 297 6.72 -21.38 14.14
N ALA A 298 6.50 -22.11 13.06
CA ALA A 298 7.41 -23.15 12.57
C ALA A 298 8.70 -22.60 11.93
N TYR A 299 8.66 -21.39 11.36
CA TYR A 299 9.78 -20.80 10.63
C TYR A 299 10.56 -19.72 11.40
N ARG A 300 10.05 -19.27 12.56
CA ARG A 300 10.70 -18.24 13.41
C ARG A 300 12.17 -18.52 13.70
N THR A 301 12.52 -19.76 14.02
CA THR A 301 13.90 -20.15 14.37
C THR A 301 14.75 -20.51 13.15
N LYS A 302 14.14 -20.68 11.98
CA LYS A 302 14.81 -21.03 10.72
C LYS A 302 15.30 -19.80 9.96
N PHE A 303 14.59 -18.68 10.07
CA PHE A 303 15.05 -17.40 9.54
C PHE A 303 16.12 -16.78 10.45
N SER A 304 16.97 -15.93 9.87
CA SER A 304 17.88 -15.12 10.67
C SER A 304 17.07 -14.21 11.61
N PRO A 305 17.49 -14.04 12.89
CA PRO A 305 16.88 -13.05 13.79
C PRO A 305 16.94 -11.61 13.27
N LYS A 306 17.82 -11.33 12.30
CA LYS A 306 17.94 -10.03 11.62
C LYS A 306 17.16 -9.95 10.31
N SER A 307 16.34 -10.95 9.98
CA SER A 307 15.54 -10.97 8.76
C SER A 307 14.37 -10.00 8.88
N GLU A 308 14.48 -8.83 8.23
CA GLU A 308 13.38 -7.88 8.19
C GLU A 308 12.14 -8.44 7.47
N LYS A 309 12.34 -9.30 6.46
CA LYS A 309 11.22 -9.91 5.72
C LYS A 309 10.39 -10.82 6.62
N PHE A 310 11.05 -11.67 7.40
CA PHE A 310 10.35 -12.55 8.33
C PHE A 310 9.75 -11.77 9.50
N ALA A 311 10.45 -10.77 10.03
CA ALA A 311 9.90 -9.87 11.05
C ALA A 311 8.59 -9.22 10.57
N ARG A 312 8.48 -8.85 9.29
CA ARG A 312 7.24 -8.33 8.70
C ARG A 312 6.13 -9.38 8.59
N CYS A 313 6.44 -10.66 8.42
CA CYS A 313 5.44 -11.73 8.55
C CYS A 313 4.88 -11.82 9.98
N GLU A 314 5.73 -11.64 11.00
CA GLU A 314 5.28 -11.59 12.39
C GLU A 314 4.42 -10.36 12.68
N VAL A 315 4.76 -9.21 12.09
CA VAL A 315 3.94 -7.99 12.16
C VAL A 315 2.58 -8.23 11.52
N LEU A 316 2.53 -8.87 10.35
CA LEU A 316 1.28 -9.21 9.67
C LEU A 316 0.40 -10.10 10.54
N LEU A 317 0.95 -11.16 11.15
CA LEU A 317 0.20 -12.02 12.07
C LEU A 317 -0.38 -11.23 13.24
N LYS A 318 0.44 -10.42 13.92
CA LYS A 318 -0.02 -9.57 15.04
C LYS A 318 -1.08 -8.56 14.62
N TYR A 319 -0.97 -8.03 13.41
CA TYR A 319 -1.99 -7.15 12.85
C TYR A 319 -3.30 -7.91 12.63
N MET A 320 -3.26 -9.13 12.09
CA MET A 320 -4.46 -9.95 11.92
C MET A 320 -5.10 -10.30 13.26
N GLU A 321 -4.32 -10.71 14.26
CA GLU A 321 -4.80 -11.02 15.63
C GLU A 321 -5.48 -9.82 16.30
N LYS A 322 -5.02 -8.60 15.98
CA LYS A 322 -5.61 -7.37 16.48
C LYS A 322 -6.88 -6.95 15.73
N PHE A 323 -6.85 -7.05 14.40
CA PHE A 323 -7.87 -6.48 13.52
C PHE A 323 -9.05 -7.42 13.29
N ILE A 324 -8.80 -8.73 13.27
CA ILE A 324 -9.78 -9.77 13.02
C ILE A 324 -10.04 -10.49 14.34
N VAL A 325 -10.91 -9.89 15.14
CA VAL A 325 -11.48 -10.49 16.36
C VAL A 325 -12.86 -11.04 16.05
#